data_AF-A0A8A2VCI8-F1
#
_entry.id   AF-A0A8A2VCI8-F1
#
_cell.length_a   1.000
_cell.length_b   1.000
_cell.length_c   1.000
_cell.angle_alpha   90.00
_cell.angle_beta   90.00
_cell.angle_gamma   90.00
#
_symmetry.space_group_name_H-M   'P 1'
#
loop_
_entity.id
_entity.type
_entity.pdbx_description
1 polymer ?
#
loop_
_entity_poly.entity_id
_entity_poly.type
_entity_poly.pdbx_seq_one_letter_code
_entity_poly.pdbx_strand_id
1 'polypeptide(L)'
;MTADDTHSDNWVDELDIEQLSDEQLETIHDEIETELENRMQDADLADSRTIDLVNDQWVSWRELSAHPNLKAVKPWILRVTGLHDKYGVDGDWLDKQQIDGEYHMDVSDLKQEDIIKISGGSHNNRKHRYYRVTAFENGQLYYERISESETIEAVG
;
A
#
# COMPACT_ATOMS: atom_id res chain seq x y z
N MET A 1 39.17 4.68 31.54
CA MET A 1 38.37 5.63 30.75
C MET A 1 38.72 5.37 29.30
N THR A 2 37.86 4.66 28.58
CA THR A 2 37.97 4.47 27.13
C THR A 2 36.82 5.27 26.53
N ALA A 3 37.15 6.32 25.79
CA ALA A 3 36.19 7.08 25.01
C ALA A 3 35.92 6.31 23.71
N ASP A 4 34.63 6.26 23.38
CA ASP A 4 34.11 6.03 22.04
C ASP A 4 34.84 6.90 21.02
N ASP A 5 35.04 6.36 19.82
CA ASP A 5 34.91 7.13 18.59
C ASP A 5 34.38 6.20 17.49
N THR A 6 33.07 6.32 17.27
CA THR A 6 32.39 5.98 16.03
C THR A 6 33.02 6.72 14.85
N HIS A 7 33.59 5.99 13.88
CA HIS A 7 33.86 6.52 12.56
C HIS A 7 33.22 5.63 11.49
N SER A 8 32.07 6.12 11.04
CA SER A 8 31.41 5.92 9.75
C SER A 8 32.20 5.09 8.72
N ASP A 9 31.80 3.84 8.55
CA ASP A 9 32.13 3.02 7.38
C ASP A 9 31.39 3.58 6.14
N ASN A 10 31.98 4.58 5.50
CA ASN A 10 31.56 5.03 4.16
C ASN A 10 32.33 4.18 3.13
N TRP A 11 31.89 2.94 2.88
CA TRP A 11 32.55 1.98 1.99
C TRP A 11 32.38 2.28 0.49
N VAL A 12 31.79 3.42 0.12
CA VAL A 12 31.35 3.69 -1.27
C VAL A 12 32.28 4.64 -2.02
N ASP A 13 33.24 5.29 -1.36
CA ASP A 13 33.97 6.41 -1.97
C ASP A 13 35.21 6.02 -2.80
N GLU A 14 35.47 4.74 -3.07
CA GLU A 14 36.64 4.32 -3.87
C GLU A 14 36.45 2.99 -4.64
N LEU A 15 35.29 2.77 -5.25
CA LEU A 15 35.14 1.67 -6.23
C LEU A 15 35.61 2.14 -7.62
N ASP A 16 36.77 1.67 -8.05
CA ASP A 16 37.30 1.89 -9.40
C ASP A 16 36.54 0.97 -10.38
N ILE A 17 35.45 1.50 -10.95
CA ILE A 17 34.47 0.76 -11.75
C ILE A 17 35.13 0.02 -12.93
N GLU A 18 36.25 0.53 -13.45
CA GLU A 18 37.01 -0.07 -14.55
C GLU A 18 37.74 -1.37 -14.18
N GLN A 19 37.85 -1.72 -12.89
CA GLN A 19 38.52 -2.93 -12.40
C GLN A 19 37.56 -4.03 -11.91
N LEU A 20 36.25 -3.79 -11.95
CA LEU A 20 35.24 -4.75 -11.52
C LEU A 20 35.00 -5.80 -12.61
N SER A 21 34.87 -7.07 -12.22
CA SER A 21 34.45 -8.11 -13.15
C SER A 21 32.98 -7.95 -13.52
N ASP A 22 32.56 -8.50 -14.66
CA ASP A 22 31.17 -8.48 -15.12
C ASP A 22 30.19 -9.01 -14.05
N GLU A 23 30.60 -10.03 -13.28
CA GLU A 23 29.82 -10.62 -12.19
C GLU A 23 29.67 -9.67 -10.98
N GLN A 24 30.71 -8.88 -10.69
CA GLN A 24 30.66 -7.86 -9.64
C GLN A 24 29.80 -6.66 -10.06
N LEU A 25 29.85 -6.28 -11.34
CA LEU A 25 29.00 -5.24 -11.90
C LEU A 25 27.52 -5.64 -11.89
N GLU A 26 27.21 -6.90 -12.21
CA GLU A 26 25.84 -7.45 -12.14
C GLU A 26 25.33 -7.47 -10.69
N THR A 27 26.16 -7.87 -9.73
CA THR A 27 25.79 -7.84 -8.31
C THR A 27 25.49 -6.42 -7.81
N ILE A 28 26.33 -5.44 -8.17
CA ILE A 28 26.12 -4.04 -7.81
C ILE A 28 24.87 -3.48 -8.48
N HIS A 29 24.61 -3.88 -9.74
CA HIS A 29 23.39 -3.49 -10.44
C HIS A 29 22.14 -3.99 -9.70
N ASP A 30 22.11 -5.27 -9.31
CA ASP A 30 21.00 -5.86 -8.57
C ASP A 30 20.80 -5.22 -7.18
N GLU A 31 21.91 -4.89 -6.49
CA GLU A 31 21.86 -4.17 -5.21
C GLU A 31 21.31 -2.74 -5.39
N ILE A 32 21.70 -2.04 -6.45
CA ILE A 32 21.19 -0.71 -6.79
C ILE A 32 19.71 -0.78 -7.17
N GLU A 33 19.29 -1.74 -7.98
CA GLU A 33 17.88 -1.94 -8.34
C GLU A 33 17.04 -2.25 -7.09
N THR A 34 17.52 -3.15 -6.23
CA THR A 34 16.85 -3.49 -4.97
C THR A 34 16.73 -2.28 -4.05
N GLU A 35 17.79 -1.47 -3.91
CA GLU A 35 17.77 -0.27 -3.10
C GLU A 35 16.88 0.83 -3.71
N LEU A 36 16.86 0.99 -5.03
CA LEU A 36 15.96 1.91 -5.72
C LEU A 36 14.49 1.48 -5.58
N GLU A 37 14.19 0.18 -5.71
CA GLU A 37 12.86 -0.37 -5.44
C GLU A 37 12.45 -0.16 -3.98
N ASN A 38 13.35 -0.37 -3.02
CA ASN A 38 13.09 -0.11 -1.60
C ASN A 38 12.81 1.38 -1.35
N ARG A 39 13.59 2.29 -1.94
CA ARG A 39 13.40 3.74 -1.80
C ARG A 39 12.14 4.25 -2.49
N MET A 40 11.79 3.70 -3.66
CA MET A 40 10.50 3.98 -4.32
C MET A 40 9.34 3.47 -3.47
N GLN A 41 9.46 2.27 -2.91
CA GLN A 41 8.47 1.70 -2.01
C GLN A 41 8.31 2.54 -0.75
N ASP A 42 9.39 3.06 -0.18
CA ASP A 42 9.34 3.93 1.01
C ASP A 42 8.81 5.34 0.71
N ALA A 43 9.03 5.87 -0.49
CA ALA A 43 8.41 7.11 -0.97
C ALA A 43 6.90 6.94 -1.18
N ASP A 44 6.47 5.86 -1.86
CA ASP A 44 5.06 5.51 -2.03
C ASP A 44 4.37 5.33 -0.67
N LEU A 45 5.12 4.87 0.34
CA LEU A 45 4.60 4.75 1.70
C LEU A 45 4.57 6.06 2.46
N ALA A 46 5.54 6.93 2.28
CA ALA A 46 5.55 8.25 2.89
C ALA A 46 4.36 9.09 2.44
N ASP A 47 3.97 8.99 1.16
CA ASP A 47 2.75 9.61 0.62
C ASP A 47 1.48 8.88 1.09
N SER A 48 1.51 7.55 1.30
CA SER A 48 0.39 6.82 1.89
C SER A 48 0.23 7.04 3.40
N ARG A 49 1.31 7.38 4.12
CA ARG A 49 1.34 7.67 5.56
C ARG A 49 0.58 8.94 5.91
N THR A 50 0.33 9.83 4.94
CA THR A 50 -0.45 11.06 5.14
C THR A 50 -1.95 10.86 4.97
N ILE A 51 -2.40 9.70 4.45
CA ILE A 51 -3.82 9.33 4.37
C ILE A 51 -4.03 8.17 5.35
N ASP A 52 -3.85 8.46 6.64
CA ASP A 52 -4.52 7.64 7.63
C ASP A 52 -6.02 7.81 7.38
N LEU A 53 -6.63 6.74 6.89
CA LEU A 53 -8.08 6.54 6.93
C LEU A 53 -8.49 6.74 8.38
N VAL A 54 -8.90 7.97 8.70
CA VAL A 54 -9.12 8.50 10.03
C VAL A 54 -10.14 7.61 10.76
N ASN A 55 -9.73 7.05 11.89
CA ASN A 55 -10.60 6.23 12.74
C ASN A 55 -11.72 7.10 13.34
N ASP A 56 -12.91 6.52 13.49
CA ASP A 56 -14.11 7.12 14.13
C ASP A 56 -14.71 8.37 13.47
N GLN A 57 -14.52 8.55 12.15
CA GLN A 57 -15.14 9.66 11.42
C GLN A 57 -15.80 9.21 10.13
N TRP A 58 -16.93 9.85 9.79
CA TRP A 58 -17.52 9.74 8.46
C TRP A 58 -16.60 10.42 7.46
N VAL A 59 -16.08 9.66 6.51
CA VAL A 59 -15.22 10.21 5.46
C VAL A 59 -15.97 10.23 4.14
N SER A 60 -15.82 11.33 3.41
CA SER A 60 -16.37 11.45 2.06
C SER A 60 -15.69 10.43 1.16
N TRP A 61 -16.48 9.56 0.54
CA TRP A 61 -16.00 8.55 -0.39
C TRP A 61 -15.01 9.13 -1.42
N ARG A 62 -15.40 10.26 -2.02
CA ARG A 62 -14.61 10.93 -3.05
C ARG A 62 -13.20 11.28 -2.59
N GLU A 63 -13.01 11.61 -1.33
CA GLU A 63 -11.69 11.95 -0.79
C GLU A 63 -10.80 10.70 -0.67
N LEU A 64 -11.42 9.55 -0.39
CA LEU A 64 -10.76 8.24 -0.25
C LEU A 64 -10.33 7.65 -1.59
N SER A 65 -11.09 7.94 -2.64
CA SER A 65 -10.98 7.24 -3.92
C SER A 65 -10.50 8.07 -5.08
N ALA A 66 -10.53 9.41 -4.96
CA ALA A 66 -10.18 10.33 -6.03
C ALA A 66 -8.77 10.11 -6.56
N HIS A 67 -8.66 9.94 -7.87
CA HIS A 67 -7.41 9.82 -8.57
C HIS A 67 -7.34 10.80 -9.78
N PRO A 68 -6.36 11.74 -9.81
CA PRO A 68 -6.20 12.70 -10.91
C PRO A 68 -5.48 12.10 -12.13
N ASN A 69 -4.52 11.19 -11.93
CA ASN A 69 -3.86 10.43 -13.01
C ASN A 69 -4.60 9.11 -13.31
N LEU A 70 -4.99 8.87 -14.56
CA LEU A 70 -5.64 7.61 -14.97
C LEU A 70 -4.82 6.34 -14.66
N LYS A 71 -3.50 6.46 -14.48
CA LYS A 71 -2.57 5.32 -14.49
C LYS A 71 -1.94 4.91 -13.16
N ALA A 72 -1.81 5.74 -12.12
CA ALA A 72 -1.26 5.28 -10.82
C ALA A 72 -1.25 6.32 -9.68
N VAL A 73 -1.31 5.76 -8.45
CA VAL A 73 -1.07 6.30 -7.07
C VAL A 73 -2.28 6.84 -6.24
N LYS A 74 -3.31 5.99 -6.02
CA LYS A 74 -4.30 6.01 -4.90
C LYS A 74 -4.96 4.61 -4.78
N PRO A 75 -5.68 4.28 -3.68
CA PRO A 75 -5.77 2.89 -3.24
C PRO A 75 -6.63 1.98 -4.13
N TRP A 76 -6.14 0.76 -4.34
CA TRP A 76 -6.92 -0.38 -4.79
C TRP A 76 -7.69 -0.97 -3.62
N ILE A 77 -8.97 -1.23 -3.83
CA ILE A 77 -9.87 -1.75 -2.79
C ILE A 77 -10.36 -3.12 -3.23
N LEU A 78 -10.04 -4.13 -2.43
CA LEU A 78 -10.55 -5.50 -2.56
C LEU A 78 -11.61 -5.68 -1.48
N ARG A 79 -12.85 -6.00 -1.86
CA ARG A 79 -13.83 -6.54 -0.91
C ARG A 79 -13.43 -7.98 -0.63
N VAL A 80 -13.04 -8.26 0.61
CA VAL A 80 -12.61 -9.58 1.05
C VAL A 80 -13.82 -10.48 1.22
N THR A 81 -13.82 -11.61 0.53
CA THR A 81 -14.94 -12.58 0.57
C THR A 81 -14.47 -14.00 0.89
N GLY A 82 -13.16 -14.24 1.03
CA GLY A 82 -12.62 -15.56 1.33
C GLY A 82 -11.13 -15.55 1.62
N LEU A 83 -10.54 -16.74 1.67
CA LEU A 83 -9.13 -16.98 1.95
C LEU A 83 -8.37 -17.38 0.70
N HIS A 84 -7.09 -17.00 0.64
CA HIS A 84 -6.17 -17.40 -0.43
C HIS A 84 -4.88 -17.97 0.16
N ASP A 85 -4.52 -19.20 -0.19
CA ASP A 85 -3.37 -19.94 0.39
C ASP A 85 -2.05 -19.16 0.35
N LYS A 86 -1.81 -18.42 -0.74
CA LYS A 86 -0.58 -17.61 -0.92
C LYS A 86 -0.67 -16.18 -0.38
N TYR A 87 -1.85 -15.58 -0.35
CA TYR A 87 -2.02 -14.13 -0.16
C TYR A 87 -2.81 -13.78 1.10
N GLY A 88 -3.14 -14.78 1.92
CA GLY A 88 -3.96 -14.67 3.12
C GLY A 88 -5.45 -14.62 2.78
N VAL A 89 -5.84 -13.64 1.96
CA VAL A 89 -7.24 -13.33 1.65
C VAL A 89 -7.51 -13.29 0.15
N ASP A 90 -8.77 -13.56 -0.23
CA ASP A 90 -9.30 -13.43 -1.59
C ASP A 90 -10.57 -12.58 -1.62
N GLY A 91 -10.95 -12.10 -2.81
CA GLY A 91 -12.24 -11.47 -3.02
C GLY A 91 -12.38 -10.68 -4.32
N ASP A 92 -13.28 -9.70 -4.30
CA ASP A 92 -13.68 -8.93 -5.48
C ASP A 92 -13.03 -7.54 -5.46
N TRP A 93 -12.26 -7.20 -6.49
CA TRP A 93 -11.75 -5.84 -6.66
C TRP A 93 -12.91 -4.91 -7.03
N LEU A 94 -12.97 -3.76 -6.37
CA LEU A 94 -13.98 -2.75 -6.68
C LEU A 94 -13.70 -2.12 -8.06
N ASP A 95 -14.78 -1.83 -8.77
CA ASP A 95 -14.72 -1.27 -10.12
C ASP A 95 -14.30 0.19 -10.11
N LYS A 96 -13.64 0.66 -11.17
CA LYS A 96 -13.32 2.08 -11.31
C LYS A 96 -14.51 2.83 -11.91
N GLN A 97 -14.88 3.95 -11.31
CA GLN A 97 -15.93 4.86 -11.78
C GLN A 97 -15.40 6.29 -11.89
N GLN A 98 -15.80 7.01 -12.94
CA GLN A 98 -15.48 8.44 -13.07
C GLN A 98 -16.55 9.29 -12.39
N ILE A 99 -16.15 10.16 -11.45
CA ILE A 99 -17.02 11.08 -10.71
C ILE A 99 -16.36 12.46 -10.72
N ASP A 100 -17.10 13.48 -11.17
CA ASP A 100 -16.64 14.88 -11.24
C ASP A 100 -15.32 15.09 -11.99
N GLY A 101 -15.03 14.25 -12.98
CA GLY A 101 -13.83 14.33 -13.81
C GLY A 101 -12.64 13.52 -13.29
N GLU A 102 -12.70 13.02 -12.05
CA GLU A 102 -11.67 12.16 -11.44
C GLU A 102 -12.15 10.69 -11.39
N TYR A 103 -11.21 9.76 -11.23
CA TYR A 103 -11.53 8.33 -11.10
C TYR A 103 -11.56 7.91 -9.63
N HIS A 104 -12.50 7.04 -9.29
CA HIS A 104 -12.83 6.55 -7.95
C HIS A 104 -13.05 5.03 -8.02
N MET A 105 -12.93 4.28 -6.91
CA MET A 105 -13.18 2.81 -6.87
C MET A 105 -14.59 2.48 -6.36
N ASP A 106 -15.61 2.39 -7.20
CA ASP A 106 -17.02 2.25 -6.80
C ASP A 106 -17.29 1.38 -5.55
N VAL A 107 -17.74 2.04 -4.48
CA VAL A 107 -18.10 1.42 -3.19
C VAL A 107 -19.61 1.29 -3.00
N SER A 108 -20.43 1.57 -4.02
CA SER A 108 -21.89 1.52 -3.90
C SER A 108 -22.41 0.18 -3.40
N ASP A 109 -21.68 -0.88 -3.71
CA ASP A 109 -22.05 -2.26 -3.40
C ASP A 109 -21.49 -2.75 -2.06
N LEU A 110 -20.73 -1.90 -1.34
CA LEU A 110 -20.29 -2.21 0.02
C LEU A 110 -21.47 -2.18 0.99
N LYS A 111 -21.49 -3.17 1.87
CA LYS A 111 -22.49 -3.32 2.92
C LYS A 111 -21.86 -3.20 4.29
N GLN A 112 -22.70 -2.99 5.29
CA GLN A 112 -22.27 -3.13 6.68
C GLN A 112 -21.68 -4.53 6.90
N GLU A 113 -20.61 -4.58 7.69
CA GLU A 113 -19.75 -5.74 7.97
C GLU A 113 -18.88 -6.22 6.81
N ASP A 114 -18.97 -5.66 5.61
CA ASP A 114 -18.02 -5.98 4.55
C ASP A 114 -16.60 -5.61 5.00
N ILE A 115 -15.64 -6.48 4.70
CA ILE A 115 -14.24 -6.20 4.94
C ILE A 115 -13.58 -5.77 3.64
N ILE A 116 -12.86 -4.66 3.70
CA ILE A 116 -12.09 -4.15 2.57
C ILE A 116 -10.60 -4.17 2.88
N LYS A 117 -9.82 -4.67 1.92
CA LYS A 117 -8.37 -4.57 1.88
C LYS A 117 -7.99 -3.44 0.95
N ILE A 118 -7.21 -2.50 1.48
CA ILE A 118 -6.79 -1.29 0.78
C ILE A 118 -5.29 -1.35 0.54
N SER A 119 -4.89 -1.29 -0.73
CA SER A 119 -3.50 -1.37 -1.19
C SER A 119 -3.12 -0.13 -2.01
N GLY A 120 -2.05 0.57 -1.64
CA GLY A 120 -1.60 1.76 -2.37
C GLY A 120 -0.92 1.41 -3.70
N GLY A 121 -1.10 2.20 -4.75
CA GLY A 121 -0.33 2.14 -6.01
C GLY A 121 -0.59 0.92 -6.91
N SER A 122 -0.80 -0.27 -6.34
CA SER A 122 -1.02 -1.54 -7.04
C SER A 122 -1.88 -2.50 -6.22
N HIS A 123 -2.70 -3.32 -6.89
CA HIS A 123 -3.48 -4.40 -6.27
C HIS A 123 -2.58 -5.50 -5.68
N ASN A 124 -1.34 -5.63 -6.17
CA ASN A 124 -0.34 -6.58 -5.67
C ASN A 124 0.57 -5.99 -4.59
N ASN A 125 0.30 -4.77 -4.11
CA ASN A 125 1.16 -4.16 -3.10
C ASN A 125 1.15 -5.00 -1.81
N ARG A 126 2.34 -5.38 -1.34
CA ARG A 126 2.52 -6.10 -0.08
C ARG A 126 2.07 -5.28 1.12
N LYS A 127 2.19 -3.95 1.05
CA LYS A 127 1.76 -3.05 2.11
C LYS A 127 0.30 -2.66 1.88
N HIS A 128 -0.55 -3.13 2.78
CA HIS A 128 -2.00 -2.96 2.73
C HIS A 128 -2.57 -2.81 4.14
N ARG A 129 -3.84 -2.40 4.21
CA ARG A 129 -4.58 -2.24 5.46
C ARG A 129 -5.96 -2.86 5.31
N TYR A 130 -6.52 -3.37 6.41
CA TYR A 130 -7.86 -3.94 6.45
C TYR A 130 -8.80 -3.04 7.23
N TYR A 131 -10.03 -2.95 6.74
CA TYR A 131 -11.09 -2.18 7.35
C TYR A 131 -12.41 -2.94 7.28
N ARG A 132 -13.19 -2.89 8.36
CA ARG A 132 -14.57 -3.35 8.40
C ARG A 132 -15.48 -2.16 8.15
N VAL A 133 -16.38 -2.28 7.18
CA VAL A 133 -17.40 -1.26 6.90
C VAL A 133 -18.45 -1.33 7.99
N THR A 134 -18.66 -0.23 8.68
CA THR A 134 -19.62 -0.14 9.80
C THR A 134 -20.91 0.59 9.38
N ALA A 135 -20.81 1.52 8.43
CA ALA A 135 -21.98 2.13 7.77
C ALA A 135 -21.61 2.74 6.43
N PHE A 136 -22.59 2.84 5.53
CA PHE A 136 -22.47 3.58 4.28
C PHE A 136 -23.76 4.37 4.04
N GLU A 137 -23.65 5.69 3.92
CA GLU A 137 -24.81 6.56 3.69
C GLU A 137 -24.39 7.78 2.87
N ASN A 138 -25.21 8.17 1.88
CA ASN A 138 -25.01 9.41 1.11
C ASN A 138 -23.61 9.57 0.49
N GLY A 139 -22.97 8.47 0.09
CA GLY A 139 -21.59 8.51 -0.45
C GLY A 139 -20.53 8.80 0.62
N GLN A 140 -20.82 8.52 1.89
CA GLN A 140 -19.87 8.56 2.99
C GLN A 140 -19.70 7.15 3.54
N LEU A 141 -18.47 6.80 3.86
CA LEU A 141 -18.10 5.51 4.43
C LEU A 141 -17.70 5.71 5.89
N TYR A 142 -18.28 4.90 6.77
CA TYR A 142 -17.82 4.70 8.14
C TYR A 142 -17.16 3.32 8.22
N TYR A 143 -15.99 3.25 8.84
CA TYR A 143 -15.23 2.01 8.93
C TYR A 143 -14.47 1.92 10.25
N GLU A 144 -14.13 0.68 10.61
CA GLU A 144 -13.23 0.33 11.71
C GLU A 144 -11.97 -0.31 11.12
N ARG A 145 -10.79 0.11 11.59
CA ARG A 145 -9.54 -0.57 11.22
C ARG A 145 -9.44 -1.90 11.97
N ILE A 146 -9.20 -2.98 11.23
CA ILE A 146 -9.02 -4.31 11.79
C ILE A 146 -7.67 -4.90 11.39
N SER A 147 -7.22 -5.92 12.12
CA SER A 147 -6.01 -6.66 11.80
C SER A 147 -6.24 -7.69 10.67
N GLU A 148 -5.14 -8.16 10.08
CA GLU A 148 -5.19 -9.27 9.11
C GLU A 148 -5.73 -10.55 9.76
N SER A 149 -5.36 -10.84 11.01
CA SER A 149 -5.86 -12.00 11.76
C SER A 149 -7.38 -11.94 11.96
N GLU A 150 -7.92 -10.78 12.35
CA GLU A 150 -9.37 -10.58 12.46
C GLU A 150 -10.08 -10.70 11.10
N THR A 151 -9.40 -10.29 10.03
CA THR A 151 -9.95 -10.45 8.67
C THR A 151 -10.05 -11.92 8.28
N ILE A 152 -8.98 -12.69 8.50
CA ILE A 152 -8.93 -14.11 8.21
C ILE A 152 -9.97 -14.87 9.04
N GLU A 153 -10.13 -14.53 10.32
CA GLU A 153 -11.15 -15.13 11.19
C GLU A 153 -12.58 -14.81 10.74
N ALA A 154 -12.83 -13.62 10.19
CA ALA A 154 -14.16 -13.21 9.76
C ALA A 154 -14.65 -13.91 8.48
N VAL A 155 -13.74 -14.45 7.65
CA VAL A 155 -14.07 -15.06 6.35
C VAL A 155 -13.69 -16.54 6.23
N GLY A 156 -13.12 -17.13 7.28
CA GLY A 156 -12.77 -18.56 7.39
C GLY A 156 -13.74 -19.33 8.28
#